data_AF-A0A1M4T4V7-F1
#
_entry.id   AF-A0A1M4T4V7-F1
#
_cell.length_a   1.000
_cell.length_b   1.000
_cell.length_c   1.000
_cell.angle_alpha   90.00
_cell.angle_beta   90.00
_cell.angle_gamma   90.00
#
_symmetry.space_group_name_H-M   'P 1'
#
loop_
_entity.id
_entity.type
_entity.pdbx_description
1 polymer ?
#
loop_
_entity_poly.entity_id
_entity_poly.type
_entity_poly.pdbx_seq_one_letter_code
_entity_poly.pdbx_strand_id
1 'polypeptide(L)'
;MISKKLLTINIVVLILLIVAHTLGNYLILYPMRFDFWEVVKESKPQYLLFALAFFALISWLISHLRIKKISPKNRFLLVFTVLCGVLFLYISYYDITIFFKTKNNSY
;
A
#
# COMPACT_ATOMS: atom_id res chain seq x y z
N MET A 1 9.45 22.58 8.92
CA MET A 1 9.49 21.52 9.94
C MET A 1 8.51 20.42 9.54
N ILE A 2 8.92 19.15 9.60
CA ILE A 2 8.02 18.02 9.31
C ILE A 2 7.11 17.80 10.53
N SER A 3 5.81 17.60 10.29
CA SER A 3 4.89 17.23 11.37
C SER A 3 5.18 15.79 11.82
N LYS A 4 5.58 15.61 13.08
CA LYS A 4 5.85 14.28 13.66
C LYS A 4 4.63 13.37 13.53
N LYS A 5 3.43 13.88 13.82
CA LYS A 5 2.16 13.15 13.68
C LYS A 5 1.94 12.64 12.26
N LEU A 6 2.18 13.49 11.25
CA LEU A 6 1.98 13.13 9.85
C LEU A 6 2.98 12.07 9.38
N LEU A 7 4.24 12.18 9.83
CA LEU A 7 5.27 11.19 9.56
C LEU A 7 4.90 9.82 10.16
N THR A 8 4.41 9.79 11.41
CA THR A 8 3.96 8.55 12.04
C THR A 8 2.81 7.90 11.27
N ILE A 9 1.80 8.68 10.86
CA ILE A 9 0.68 8.16 10.05
C ILE A 9 1.17 7.58 8.72
N ASN A 10 2.08 8.28 8.04
CA ASN A 10 2.64 7.83 6.77
C ASN A 10 3.33 6.46 6.92
N ILE A 11 4.19 6.31 7.94
CA ILE A 11 4.88 5.05 8.24
C ILE A 11 3.87 3.94 8.54
N VAL A 12 2.87 4.21 9.38
CA VAL A 12 1.82 3.24 9.73
C VAL A 12 1.07 2.77 8.49
N VAL A 13 0.62 3.69 7.62
CA VAL A 13 -0.08 3.36 6.38
C VAL A 13 0.79 2.53 5.44
N LEU A 14 2.09 2.84 5.35
CA LEU A 14 3.03 2.12 4.51
C LEU A 14 3.26 0.69 5.01
N ILE A 15 3.37 0.50 6.32
CA ILE A 15 3.44 -0.83 6.94
C ILE A 15 2.15 -1.61 6.67
N LEU A 16 0.98 -1.00 6.88
CA LEU A 16 -0.31 -1.65 6.60
C LEU A 16 -0.43 -2.07 5.13
N LEU A 17 0.03 -1.23 4.20
CA LEU A 17 0.01 -1.52 2.77
C LEU A 17 0.87 -2.74 2.42
N ILE A 18 2.10 -2.80 2.94
CA ILE A 18 2.99 -3.94 2.73
C ILE A 18 2.36 -5.20 3.33
N VAL A 19 1.87 -5.13 4.56
CA VAL A 19 1.26 -6.26 5.26
C VAL A 19 0.03 -6.77 4.50
N ALA A 20 -0.87 -5.88 4.05
CA ALA A 20 -2.03 -6.27 3.25
C ALA A 20 -1.64 -6.95 1.94
N HIS A 21 -0.69 -6.38 1.19
CA HIS A 21 -0.23 -6.97 -0.06
C HIS A 21 0.40 -8.36 0.13
N THR A 22 1.20 -8.55 1.17
CA THR A 22 1.85 -9.86 1.43
C THR A 22 0.86 -10.87 2.01
N LEU A 23 0.04 -10.49 2.99
CA LEU A 23 -0.93 -11.40 3.62
C LEU A 23 -2.11 -11.74 2.70
N GLY A 24 -2.57 -10.80 1.88
CA GLY A 24 -3.63 -11.05 0.92
C GLY A 24 -3.23 -12.12 -0.09
N ASN A 25 -2.06 -11.95 -0.70
CA ASN A 25 -1.48 -12.97 -1.58
C ASN A 25 -1.27 -14.31 -0.86
N TYR A 26 -0.77 -14.28 0.38
CA TYR A 26 -0.62 -15.50 1.20
C TYR A 26 -1.94 -16.28 1.35
N LEU A 27 -3.00 -15.59 1.79
CA LEU A 27 -4.30 -16.21 2.07
C LEU A 27 -4.98 -16.75 0.80
N ILE A 28 -4.68 -16.17 -0.36
CA ILE A 28 -5.21 -16.59 -1.66
C ILE A 28 -4.44 -17.80 -2.21
N LEU A 29 -3.11 -17.76 -2.19
CA LEU A 29 -2.24 -18.75 -2.85
C LEU A 29 -1.98 -19.99 -1.97
N TYR A 30 -1.82 -19.81 -0.66
CA TYR A 30 -1.38 -20.88 0.25
C TYR A 30 -2.21 -20.95 1.53
N PRO A 31 -3.49 -21.38 1.45
CA PRO A 31 -4.38 -21.40 2.62
C PRO A 31 -3.93 -22.35 3.75
N MET A 32 -2.97 -23.27 3.52
CA MET A 32 -2.54 -24.29 4.50
C MET A 32 -1.01 -24.48 4.68
N ARG A 33 -0.15 -23.85 3.88
CA ARG A 33 1.31 -24.03 3.99
C ARG A 33 2.01 -22.68 4.16
N PHE A 34 2.69 -22.52 5.29
CA PHE A 34 3.42 -21.30 5.61
C PHE A 34 4.80 -21.32 4.92
N ASP A 35 4.85 -21.02 3.62
CA ASP A 35 6.11 -20.72 2.92
C ASP A 35 6.21 -19.22 2.63
N PHE A 36 6.77 -18.48 3.59
CA PHE A 36 6.91 -17.03 3.50
C PHE A 36 7.76 -16.60 2.29
N TRP A 37 8.79 -17.37 1.95
CA TRP A 37 9.73 -17.00 0.89
C TRP A 37 9.10 -17.16 -0.49
N GLU A 38 8.38 -18.27 -0.68
CA GLU A 38 7.65 -18.53 -1.92
C GLU A 38 6.53 -17.50 -2.12
N VAL A 39 5.78 -17.18 -1.06
CA VAL A 39 4.73 -16.16 -1.10
C VAL A 39 5.28 -14.79 -1.47
N VAL A 40 6.39 -14.35 -0.89
CA VAL A 40 7.01 -13.06 -1.26
C VAL A 40 7.43 -13.07 -2.73
N LYS A 41 7.98 -14.18 -3.23
CA LYS A 41 8.38 -14.29 -4.63
C LYS A 41 7.18 -14.24 -5.58
N GLU A 42 6.10 -14.94 -5.25
CA GLU A 42 4.87 -14.98 -6.04
C GLU A 42 4.03 -13.70 -5.95
N SER A 43 4.12 -12.98 -4.82
CA SER A 43 3.49 -11.67 -4.62
C SER A 43 4.08 -10.58 -5.52
N LYS A 44 5.16 -10.88 -6.25
CA LYS A 44 5.88 -9.99 -7.19
C LYS A 44 6.01 -8.57 -6.62
N PRO A 45 6.74 -8.38 -5.49
CA PRO A 45 6.82 -7.12 -4.75
C PRO A 45 7.36 -5.96 -5.59
N GLN A 46 8.06 -6.26 -6.69
CA GLN A 46 8.44 -5.29 -7.71
C GLN A 46 7.28 -4.40 -8.19
N TYR A 47 6.06 -4.93 -8.33
CA TYR A 47 4.90 -4.12 -8.76
C TYR A 47 4.46 -3.14 -7.67
N LEU A 48 4.49 -3.57 -6.41
CA LEU A 48 4.20 -2.70 -5.28
C LEU A 48 5.26 -1.60 -5.13
N LEU A 49 6.53 -1.95 -5.31
CA LEU A 49 7.63 -0.97 -5.34
C LEU A 49 7.46 0.03 -6.49
N PHE A 50 7.04 -0.43 -7.67
CA PHE A 50 6.79 0.42 -8.82
C PHE A 50 5.63 1.40 -8.55
N ALA A 51 4.54 0.92 -7.95
CA ALA A 51 3.41 1.75 -7.54
C ALA A 51 3.82 2.80 -6.49
N LEU A 52 4.61 2.42 -5.49
CA LEU A 52 5.14 3.35 -4.48
C LEU A 52 6.04 4.42 -5.10
N ALA A 53 6.94 4.04 -6.01
CA ALA A 53 7.80 4.99 -6.72
C ALA A 53 6.99 5.98 -7.56
N PHE A 54 5.95 5.49 -8.24
CA PHE A 54 5.03 6.33 -9.01
C PHE A 54 4.25 7.30 -8.12
N PHE A 55 3.76 6.86 -6.96
CA PHE A 55 3.09 7.72 -5.99
C PHE A 55 4.03 8.76 -5.37
N ALA A 56 5.29 8.39 -5.14
CA ALA A 56 6.31 9.32 -4.69
C ALA A 56 6.55 10.43 -5.74
N LEU A 57 6.62 10.07 -7.02
CA LEU A 57 6.72 11.04 -8.13
C LEU A 57 5.52 12.00 -8.17
N ILE A 58 4.29 11.46 -8.10
CA ILE A 58 3.07 12.30 -8.07
C ILE A 58 3.08 13.24 -6.85
N SER A 59 3.42 12.71 -5.68
CA SER A 59 3.47 13.48 -4.44
C SER A 59 4.54 14.57 -4.49
N TRP A 60 5.66 14.29 -5.16
CA TRP A 60 6.72 15.25 -5.39
C TRP A 60 6.29 16.38 -6.33
N LEU A 61 5.63 16.06 -7.46
CA LEU A 61 5.05 17.06 -8.36
C LEU A 61 4.06 17.98 -7.63
N ILE A 62 3.13 17.39 -6.87
CA ILE A 62 2.10 18.14 -6.14
C ILE A 62 2.71 18.98 -5.00
N SER A 63 3.80 18.51 -4.39
CA SER A 63 4.55 19.26 -3.38
C SER A 63 5.16 20.56 -3.93
N HIS A 64 5.57 20.57 -5.21
CA HIS A 64 6.11 21.76 -5.89
C HIS A 64 5.03 22.76 -6.31
N LEU A 65 3.77 22.34 -6.41
CA LEU A 65 2.65 23.26 -6.65
C LEU A 65 2.49 24.20 -5.46
N ARG A 66 2.45 25.51 -5.73
CA ARG A 66 2.42 26.58 -4.72
C ARG A 66 1.02 26.75 -4.12
N ILE A 67 0.47 25.70 -3.51
CA ILE A 67 -0.80 25.77 -2.76
C ILE A 67 -0.48 26.41 -1.39
N LYS A 68 -1.32 27.33 -0.91
CA LYS A 68 -1.07 28.14 0.30
C LYS A 68 -1.03 27.32 1.62
N LYS A 69 -0.41 27.90 2.65
CA LYS A 69 -0.37 27.52 4.09
C LYS A 69 0.35 26.23 4.55
N ILE A 70 0.70 25.28 3.68
CA ILE A 70 1.38 24.02 4.10
C ILE A 70 2.80 23.97 3.55
N SER A 71 3.77 23.59 4.40
CA SER A 71 5.16 23.41 3.94
C SER A 71 5.25 22.30 2.88
N PRO A 72 6.09 22.44 1.83
CA PRO A 72 6.21 21.45 0.76
C PRO A 72 6.43 20.02 1.27
N LYS A 73 7.28 19.86 2.30
CA LYS A 73 7.55 18.56 2.94
C LYS A 73 6.29 17.91 3.53
N ASN A 74 5.44 18.69 4.21
CA ASN A 74 4.20 18.16 4.78
C ASN A 74 3.15 17.89 3.69
N ARG A 75 3.14 18.66 2.60
CA ARG A 75 2.27 18.39 1.44
C ARG A 75 2.63 17.08 0.76
N PHE A 76 3.92 16.86 0.51
CA PHE A 76 4.43 15.59 -0.01
C PHE A 76 3.92 14.42 0.82
N LEU A 77 4.16 14.45 2.13
CA LEU A 77 3.75 13.38 3.04
C LEU A 77 2.24 13.19 3.04
N LEU A 78 1.44 14.26 3.02
CA LEU A 78 -0.01 14.16 3.01
C LEU A 78 -0.51 13.47 1.74
N VAL A 79 -0.11 13.97 0.57
CA VAL A 79 -0.51 13.40 -0.73
C VAL A 79 -0.08 11.94 -0.84
N PHE A 80 1.16 11.64 -0.46
CA PHE A 80 1.68 10.28 -0.50
C PHE A 80 0.90 9.34 0.42
N THR A 81 0.58 9.79 1.63
CA THR A 81 -0.23 9.01 2.59
C THR A 81 -1.62 8.74 2.04
N VAL A 82 -2.26 9.72 1.40
CA VAL A 82 -3.58 9.57 0.79
C VAL A 82 -3.53 8.55 -0.35
N LEU A 83 -2.55 8.65 -1.25
CA LEU A 83 -2.39 7.69 -2.35
C LEU A 83 -2.14 6.27 -1.83
N CYS A 84 -1.27 6.11 -0.82
CA CYS A 84 -1.03 4.81 -0.20
C CYS A 84 -2.30 4.26 0.49
N GLY A 85 -3.08 5.12 1.14
CA GLY A 85 -4.35 4.72 1.77
C GLY A 85 -5.39 4.25 0.76
N VAL A 86 -5.51 4.94 -0.38
CA VAL A 86 -6.41 4.51 -1.48
C VAL A 86 -5.97 3.15 -2.03
N LEU A 87 -4.67 2.97 -2.28
CA LEU A 87 -4.15 1.69 -2.76
C LEU A 87 -4.36 0.56 -1.74
N PHE A 88 -4.17 0.84 -0.44
CA PHE A 88 -4.44 -0.12 0.63
C PHE A 88 -5.89 -0.59 0.63
N LEU A 89 -6.85 0.34 0.50
CA LEU A 89 -8.27 0.00 0.41
C LEU A 89 -8.59 -0.84 -0.83
N TYR A 90 -7.99 -0.50 -1.98
CA TYR A 90 -8.17 -1.24 -3.21
C TYR A 90 -7.64 -2.68 -3.11
N ILE A 91 -6.40 -2.86 -2.64
CA ILE A 91 -5.78 -4.18 -2.45
C ILE A 91 -6.62 -5.01 -1.46
N SER A 92 -6.99 -4.43 -0.32
CA SER A 92 -7.79 -5.14 0.68
C SER A 92 -9.15 -5.60 0.12
N TYR A 93 -9.84 -4.73 -0.63
CA TYR A 93 -11.11 -5.08 -1.28
C TYR A 93 -10.95 -6.21 -2.30
N TYR A 94 -9.91 -6.11 -3.15
CA TYR A 94 -9.60 -7.12 -4.16
C TYR A 94 -9.30 -8.47 -3.52
N ASP A 95 -8.43 -8.50 -2.50
CA ASP A 95 -8.01 -9.71 -1.82
C ASP A 95 -9.19 -10.41 -1.13
N ILE A 96 -10.02 -9.64 -0.42
CA ILE A 96 -11.24 -10.16 0.22
C ILE A 96 -12.18 -10.79 -0.82
N THR A 97 -12.39 -10.11 -1.95
CA THR A 97 -13.27 -10.58 -3.02
C THR A 97 -12.78 -11.89 -3.62
N ILE A 98 -11.48 -12.00 -3.90
CA ILE A 98 -10.88 -13.22 -4.43
C ILE A 98 -10.94 -14.33 -3.40
N PHE A 99 -10.59 -14.06 -2.14
CA PHE A 99 -10.63 -15.04 -1.08
C PHE A 99 -12.02 -15.70 -0.98
N PHE A 100 -13.09 -14.89 -0.97
CA PHE A 100 -14.45 -15.43 -0.94
C PHE A 100 -14.80 -16.19 -2.22
N LYS A 101 -14.37 -15.73 -3.40
CA LYS A 101 -14.60 -16.43 -4.67
C LYS A 101 -13.90 -17.80 -4.71
N THR A 102 -12.65 -17.88 -4.30
CA THR A 102 -11.88 -19.13 -4.23
C THR A 102 -12.49 -20.11 -3.24
N LYS A 103 -12.96 -19.62 -2.09
CA LYS A 103 -13.65 -20.44 -1.10
C LYS A 103 -15.00 -20.96 -1.61
N ASN A 104 -15.78 -20.15 -2.32
CA ASN A 104 -17.12 -20.53 -2.80
C ASN A 104 -17.08 -21.49 -4.00
N ASN A 105 -16.02 -21.46 -4.81
CA ASN A 105 -15.81 -22.38 -5.94
C ASN A 105 -15.19 -23.73 -5.55
N SER A 106 -14.81 -23.92 -4.28
CA SER A 106 -14.18 -25.15 -3.78
C SER A 106 -15.17 -26.10 -3.08
N TYR A 107 -16.48 -25.84 -3.19
CA TYR A 107 -17.61 -26.68 -2.78
C TYR A 107 -18.51 -26.96 -3.98
#